data_AF-A0A1X0QYR6-F1
#
_entry.id   AF-A0A1X0QYR6-F1
#
_cell.length_a   1.000
_cell.length_b   1.000
_cell.length_c   1.000
_cell.angle_alpha   90.00
_cell.angle_beta   90.00
_cell.angle_gamma   90.00
#
_symmetry.space_group_name_H-M   'P 1'
#
loop_
_entity.id
_entity.type
_entity.pdbx_description
1 polymer ?
#
loop_
_entity_poly.entity_id
_entity_poly.type
_entity_poly.pdbx_seq_one_letter_code
_entity_poly.pdbx_strand_id
1 'polypeptide(L)'
;MNPEVDEKLAGLIKQITETGNWILDEKKLKLIKATCKKSDHYITVAFIHVMAQLHKNHSQIRYSSLQLIEQLFDRSKLFRELLTEDFPVFVQLVVGFNDRKLPPPPQIAAKLKQYALALIKNWYIKYGEIYRQISISFDFLMDNGYMNDNQTSSSLSSIHADNINKANKSVNSFLFKIDLQINFCVVGKDKGPTVK
;
A
#
# COMPACT_ATOMS: atom_id res chain seq x y z
N MET A 1 18.10 -3.63 21.68
CA MET A 1 17.16 -2.60 21.21
C MET A 1 17.98 -1.37 20.83
N ASN A 2 17.82 -0.82 19.62
CA ASN A 2 18.59 0.34 19.13
C ASN A 2 17.60 1.45 18.71
N PRO A 3 17.38 2.48 19.56
CA PRO A 3 16.39 3.53 19.32
C PRO A 3 16.59 4.29 18.00
N GLU A 4 17.84 4.50 17.57
CA GLU A 4 18.14 5.21 16.33
C GLU A 4 17.67 4.42 15.10
N VAL A 5 17.86 3.10 15.12
CA VAL A 5 17.40 2.22 14.04
C VAL A 5 15.87 2.13 14.04
N ASP A 6 15.25 2.11 15.21
CA ASP A 6 13.79 2.09 15.37
C ASP A 6 13.17 3.37 14.76
N GLU A 7 13.71 4.55 15.10
CA GLU A 7 13.27 5.84 14.55
C GLU A 7 13.46 5.91 13.03
N LYS A 8 14.61 5.45 12.52
CA LYS A 8 14.88 5.41 11.08
C LYS A 8 13.92 4.49 10.35
N LEU A 9 13.60 3.32 10.92
CA LEU A 9 12.64 2.38 10.35
C LEU A 9 11.23 2.99 10.31
N ALA A 10 10.80 3.64 11.41
CA ALA A 10 9.55 4.37 11.48
C ALA A 10 9.45 5.46 10.41
N GLY A 11 10.52 6.25 10.25
CA GLY A 11 10.62 7.29 9.23
C GLY A 11 10.51 6.74 7.80
N LEU A 12 11.17 5.62 7.51
CA LEU A 12 11.08 4.95 6.21
C LEU A 12 9.66 4.46 5.89
N ILE A 13 8.98 3.88 6.88
CA ILE A 13 7.59 3.40 6.74
C ILE A 13 6.63 4.57 6.48
N LYS A 14 6.79 5.68 7.21
CA LYS A 14 6.00 6.90 6.94
C LYS A 14 6.26 7.41 5.52
N GLN A 15 7.51 7.55 5.12
CA GLN A 15 7.88 8.07 3.81
C GLN A 15 7.37 7.19 2.66
N ILE A 16 7.46 5.86 2.78
CA ILE A 16 7.06 4.95 1.69
C ILE A 16 5.54 4.89 1.52
N THR A 17 4.78 5.14 2.59
CA THR A 17 3.31 5.08 2.58
C THR A 17 2.63 6.42 2.26
N GLU A 18 3.35 7.54 2.38
CA GLU A 18 2.81 8.88 2.10
C GLU A 18 3.18 9.42 0.71
N THR A 19 3.79 8.60 -0.18
CA THR A 19 4.25 9.08 -1.50
C THR A 19 3.13 9.46 -2.47
N GLY A 20 1.94 8.89 -2.30
CA GLY A 20 0.84 9.03 -3.26
C GLY A 20 0.95 8.12 -4.50
N ASN A 21 2.02 7.31 -4.60
CA ASN A 21 2.27 6.45 -5.76
C ASN A 21 1.49 5.13 -5.70
N TRP A 22 1.25 4.54 -6.88
CA TRP A 22 0.60 3.23 -7.03
C TRP A 22 1.51 2.04 -6.70
N ILE A 23 2.83 2.27 -6.64
CA ILE A 23 3.85 1.28 -6.33
C ILE A 23 4.78 1.87 -5.28
N LEU A 24 5.20 1.02 -4.35
CA LEU A 24 6.16 1.39 -3.32
C LEU A 24 7.54 1.68 -3.95
N ASP A 25 8.24 2.67 -3.38
CA ASP A 25 9.63 2.94 -3.74
C ASP A 25 10.51 1.72 -3.46
N GLU A 26 11.10 1.16 -4.52
CA GLU A 26 11.85 -0.10 -4.44
C GLU A 26 13.07 0.01 -3.51
N LYS A 27 13.75 1.17 -3.51
CA LYS A 27 14.94 1.39 -2.68
C LYS A 27 14.57 1.43 -1.20
N LYS A 28 13.52 2.17 -0.84
CA LYS A 28 12.99 2.23 0.54
C LYS A 28 12.46 0.86 0.98
N LEU A 29 11.74 0.15 0.11
CA LEU A 29 11.22 -1.18 0.40
C LEU A 29 12.34 -2.19 0.66
N LYS A 30 13.41 -2.17 -0.14
CA LYS A 30 14.61 -3.01 0.09
C LYS A 30 15.25 -2.69 1.45
N LEU A 31 15.37 -1.41 1.80
CA LEU A 31 15.94 -1.00 3.08
C LEU A 31 15.09 -1.44 4.27
N ILE A 32 13.76 -1.28 4.20
CA ILE A 32 12.83 -1.75 5.23
C ILE A 32 12.98 -3.27 5.44
N LYS A 33 12.91 -4.05 4.35
CA LYS A 33 13.05 -5.52 4.43
C LYS A 33 14.42 -5.94 4.98
N ALA A 34 15.49 -5.26 4.60
CA ALA A 34 16.83 -5.53 5.11
C ALA A 34 16.95 -5.25 6.61
N THR A 35 16.34 -4.17 7.11
CA THR A 35 16.29 -3.86 8.55
C THR A 35 15.48 -4.89 9.31
N CYS A 36 14.28 -5.21 8.83
CA CYS A 36 13.38 -6.23 9.39
C CYS A 36 14.05 -7.61 9.52
N LYS A 37 14.93 -7.98 8.59
CA LYS A 37 15.64 -9.28 8.62
C LYS A 37 16.66 -9.38 9.78
N LYS A 38 17.08 -8.27 10.39
CA LYS A 38 18.14 -8.28 11.40
C LYS A 38 17.69 -8.88 12.74
N SER A 39 16.43 -8.72 13.11
CA SER A 39 15.86 -9.30 14.33
C SER A 39 14.33 -9.16 14.37
N ASP A 40 13.70 -10.01 15.16
CA ASP A 40 12.25 -9.98 15.45
C ASP A 40 11.79 -8.64 16.05
N HIS A 41 12.64 -7.97 16.82
CA HIS A 41 12.37 -6.62 17.32
C HIS A 41 12.00 -5.65 16.20
N TYR A 42 12.75 -5.64 15.09
CA TYR A 42 12.47 -4.74 13.97
C TYR A 42 11.22 -5.14 13.18
N ILE A 43 10.80 -6.41 13.23
CA ILE A 43 9.50 -6.84 12.70
C ILE A 43 8.38 -6.22 13.52
N THR A 44 8.47 -6.27 14.85
CA THR A 44 7.49 -5.66 15.76
C THR A 44 7.42 -4.14 15.57
N VAL A 45 8.57 -3.46 15.48
CA VAL A 45 8.61 -2.01 15.20
C VAL A 45 7.95 -1.71 13.84
N ALA A 46 8.28 -2.47 12.80
CA ALA A 46 7.67 -2.27 11.49
C ALA A 46 6.15 -2.50 11.51
N PHE A 47 5.68 -3.52 12.23
CA PHE A 47 4.27 -3.84 12.40
C PHE A 47 3.52 -2.67 13.06
N ILE A 48 4.01 -2.17 14.20
CA ILE A 48 3.40 -1.03 14.92
C ILE A 48 3.27 0.18 13.98
N HIS A 49 4.34 0.53 13.27
CA HIS A 49 4.32 1.71 12.41
C HIS A 49 3.47 1.54 11.16
N VAL A 50 3.46 0.37 10.50
CA VAL A 50 2.62 0.16 9.32
C VAL A 50 1.14 0.10 9.69
N MET A 51 0.79 -0.48 10.84
CA MET A 51 -0.57 -0.44 11.38
C MET A 51 -0.98 0.99 11.73
N ALA A 52 -0.10 1.79 12.33
CA ALA A 52 -0.37 3.22 12.57
C ALA A 52 -0.64 4.00 11.27
N GLN A 53 0.08 3.69 10.17
CA GLN A 53 -0.24 4.27 8.86
C GLN A 53 -1.60 3.80 8.34
N LEU A 54 -1.92 2.51 8.52
CA LEU A 54 -3.20 1.92 8.09
C LEU A 54 -4.41 2.54 8.82
N HIS A 55 -4.23 3.01 10.06
CA HIS A 55 -5.27 3.71 10.82
C HIS A 55 -5.56 5.13 10.30
N LYS A 56 -4.66 5.74 9.54
CA LYS A 56 -4.87 7.11 9.04
C LYS A 56 -6.14 7.21 8.19
N ASN A 57 -6.80 8.36 8.29
CA ASN A 57 -8.04 8.65 7.58
C ASN A 57 -7.78 9.06 6.11
N HIS A 58 -7.04 8.23 5.36
CA HIS A 58 -6.66 8.54 3.98
C HIS A 58 -6.43 7.27 3.14
N SER A 59 -7.24 7.03 2.11
CA SER A 59 -7.22 5.78 1.36
C SER A 59 -5.91 5.51 0.64
N GLN A 60 -5.23 6.54 0.12
CA GLN A 60 -3.93 6.33 -0.54
C GLN A 60 -2.84 5.85 0.43
N ILE A 61 -2.86 6.35 1.67
CA ILE A 61 -1.91 5.89 2.68
C ILE A 61 -2.23 4.45 3.07
N ARG A 62 -3.52 4.14 3.31
CA ARG A 62 -3.95 2.76 3.58
C ARG A 62 -3.60 1.80 2.44
N TYR A 63 -3.73 2.25 1.19
CA TYR A 63 -3.36 1.46 0.02
C TYR A 63 -1.87 1.11 0.01
N SER A 64 -0.99 2.11 0.18
CA SER A 64 0.45 1.87 0.24
C SER A 64 0.85 1.06 1.48
N SER A 65 0.17 1.25 2.62
CA SER A 65 0.36 0.39 3.81
C SER A 65 -0.01 -1.06 3.52
N LEU A 66 -1.14 -1.33 2.84
CA LEU A 66 -1.55 -2.67 2.47
C LEU A 66 -0.51 -3.35 1.55
N GLN A 67 0.08 -2.60 0.61
CA GLN A 67 1.18 -3.10 -0.21
C GLN A 67 2.40 -3.49 0.63
N LEU A 68 2.75 -2.70 1.64
CA LEU A 68 3.88 -3.02 2.52
C LEU A 68 3.57 -4.24 3.41
N ILE A 69 2.34 -4.31 3.94
CA ILE A 69 1.85 -5.45 4.72
C ILE A 69 1.93 -6.74 3.88
N GLU A 70 1.49 -6.73 2.62
CA GLU A 70 1.62 -7.88 1.69
C GLU A 70 3.07 -8.40 1.66
N GLN A 71 4.04 -7.49 1.48
CA GLN A 71 5.45 -7.86 1.36
C GLN A 71 6.04 -8.44 2.65
N LEU A 72 5.62 -7.96 3.81
CA LEU A 72 6.13 -8.42 5.11
C LEU A 72 5.44 -9.71 5.57
N PHE A 73 4.13 -9.82 5.36
CA PHE A 73 3.33 -10.99 5.71
C PHE A 73 3.81 -12.26 5.01
N ASP A 74 4.12 -12.19 3.71
CA ASP A 74 4.62 -13.35 2.95
C ASP A 74 6.03 -13.79 3.40
N ARG A 75 6.80 -12.93 4.09
CA ARG A 75 8.22 -13.17 4.40
C ARG A 75 8.52 -13.46 5.86
N SER A 76 7.64 -13.09 6.80
CA SER A 76 7.90 -13.21 8.24
C SER A 76 6.76 -13.91 8.96
N LYS A 77 7.07 -15.03 9.65
CA LYS A 77 6.10 -15.73 10.50
C LYS A 77 5.61 -14.85 11.64
N LEU A 78 6.52 -14.16 12.33
CA LEU A 78 6.17 -13.24 13.41
C LEU A 78 5.22 -12.13 12.93
N PHE A 79 5.47 -11.58 11.74
CA PHE A 79 4.56 -10.57 11.18
C PHE A 79 3.16 -11.13 10.93
N ARG A 80 3.05 -12.39 10.47
CA ARG A 80 1.76 -13.06 10.31
C ARG A 80 1.05 -13.23 11.64
N GLU A 81 1.76 -13.70 12.67
CA GLU A 81 1.21 -13.89 14.02
C GLU A 81 0.63 -12.56 14.54
N LEU A 82 1.43 -11.48 14.52
CA LEU A 82 0.99 -10.14 14.91
C LEU A 82 -0.23 -9.66 14.12
N LEU A 83 -0.23 -9.81 12.79
CA LEU A 83 -1.38 -9.39 11.97
C LEU A 83 -2.63 -10.23 12.24
N THR A 84 -2.47 -11.54 12.50
CA THR A 84 -3.60 -12.44 12.76
C THR A 84 -4.26 -12.19 14.11
N GLU A 85 -3.52 -11.68 15.10
CA GLU A 85 -4.08 -11.21 16.37
C GLU A 85 -5.01 -9.99 16.16
N ASP A 86 -4.60 -9.05 15.30
CA ASP A 86 -5.35 -7.83 14.96
C ASP A 86 -6.21 -7.95 13.69
N PHE A 87 -6.45 -9.17 13.19
CA PHE A 87 -7.03 -9.38 11.87
C PHE A 87 -8.41 -8.71 11.69
N PRO A 88 -9.36 -8.79 12.65
CA PRO A 88 -10.64 -8.11 12.51
C PRO A 88 -10.51 -6.59 12.32
N VAL A 89 -9.59 -5.95 13.04
CA VAL A 89 -9.31 -4.51 12.91
C VAL A 89 -8.68 -4.23 11.55
N PHE A 90 -7.70 -5.04 11.14
CA PHE A 90 -7.08 -4.95 9.83
C PHE A 90 -8.13 -5.01 8.70
N VAL A 91 -9.01 -6.02 8.67
CA VAL A 91 -10.03 -6.18 7.63
C VAL A 91 -10.98 -4.97 7.63
N GLN A 92 -11.38 -4.47 8.79
CA GLN A 92 -12.22 -3.26 8.89
C GLN A 92 -11.56 -2.04 8.25
N LEU A 93 -10.25 -1.85 8.46
CA LEU A 93 -9.51 -0.71 7.92
C LEU A 93 -9.36 -0.74 6.40
N VAL A 94 -9.36 -1.92 5.78
CA VAL A 94 -9.09 -2.09 4.34
C VAL A 94 -10.31 -2.46 3.50
N VAL A 95 -11.34 -3.05 4.08
CA VAL A 95 -12.61 -3.39 3.39
C VAL A 95 -13.70 -2.36 3.69
N GLY A 96 -13.78 -1.89 4.94
CA GLY A 96 -14.85 -1.04 5.44
C GLY A 96 -16.19 -1.76 5.57
N PHE A 97 -16.68 -1.91 6.80
CA PHE A 97 -17.97 -2.52 7.15
C PHE A 97 -18.48 -1.95 8.50
N ASN A 98 -19.75 -2.24 8.85
CA ASN A 98 -20.44 -1.73 10.06
C ASN A 98 -20.36 -0.21 10.21
N ASP A 99 -20.92 0.52 9.24
CA ASP A 99 -20.94 1.99 9.14
C ASP A 99 -19.57 2.70 9.00
N ARG A 100 -18.47 1.96 9.12
CA ARG A 100 -17.12 2.47 8.88
C ARG A 100 -16.77 2.41 7.40
N LYS A 101 -17.19 3.45 6.67
CA LYS A 101 -16.79 3.66 5.28
C LYS A 101 -15.27 3.85 5.19
N LEU A 102 -14.69 3.38 4.10
CA LEU A 102 -13.30 3.67 3.79
C LEU A 102 -13.10 5.19 3.60
N PRO A 103 -11.93 5.73 3.99
CA PRO A 103 -11.65 7.15 3.94
C PRO A 103 -11.66 7.71 2.50
N PRO A 104 -11.67 9.05 2.33
CA PRO A 104 -11.40 9.64 1.04
C PRO A 104 -9.95 9.37 0.56
N PRO A 105 -9.66 9.45 -0.76
CA PRO A 105 -10.60 9.67 -1.86
C PRO A 105 -11.37 8.40 -2.27
N PRO A 106 -12.64 8.50 -2.71
CA PRO A 106 -13.51 7.34 -2.97
C PRO A 106 -13.00 6.40 -4.07
N GLN A 107 -12.35 6.94 -5.11
CA GLN A 107 -11.76 6.13 -6.18
C GLN A 107 -10.62 5.24 -5.66
N ILE A 108 -9.83 5.75 -4.71
CA ILE A 108 -8.75 5.00 -4.08
C ILE A 108 -9.33 4.02 -3.07
N ALA A 109 -10.37 4.41 -2.33
CA ALA A 109 -11.09 3.53 -1.42
C ALA A 109 -11.64 2.28 -2.12
N ALA A 110 -12.26 2.43 -3.30
CA ALA A 110 -12.75 1.30 -4.08
C ALA A 110 -11.62 0.34 -4.46
N LYS A 111 -10.46 0.86 -4.89
CA LYS A 111 -9.28 0.06 -5.24
C LYS A 111 -8.64 -0.60 -4.04
N LEU A 112 -8.59 0.10 -2.89
CA LEU A 112 -8.15 -0.46 -1.61
C LEU A 112 -9.00 -1.67 -1.24
N LYS A 113 -10.33 -1.54 -1.31
CA LYS A 113 -11.25 -2.64 -1.04
C LYS A 113 -11.02 -3.82 -1.98
N GLN A 114 -10.95 -3.58 -3.30
CA GLN A 114 -10.68 -4.64 -4.27
C GLN A 114 -9.37 -5.37 -4.00
N TYR A 115 -8.31 -4.61 -3.70
CA TYR A 115 -7.00 -5.17 -3.39
C TYR A 115 -7.00 -5.98 -2.10
N ALA A 116 -7.64 -5.46 -1.05
CA ALA A 116 -7.79 -6.16 0.22
C ALA A 116 -8.52 -7.49 0.07
N LEU A 117 -9.63 -7.50 -0.67
CA LEU A 117 -10.42 -8.72 -0.89
C LEU A 117 -9.62 -9.78 -1.66
N ALA A 118 -8.94 -9.39 -2.74
CA ALA A 118 -8.08 -10.30 -3.50
C ALA A 118 -6.92 -10.85 -2.65
N LEU A 119 -6.33 -10.00 -1.80
CA LEU A 119 -5.21 -10.38 -0.94
C LEU A 119 -5.65 -11.33 0.19
N ILE A 120 -6.78 -11.05 0.84
CA ILE A 120 -7.36 -11.91 1.89
C ILE A 120 -7.71 -13.28 1.32
N LYS A 121 -8.32 -13.35 0.13
CA LYS A 121 -8.58 -14.63 -0.56
C LYS A 121 -7.29 -15.41 -0.82
N ASN A 122 -6.23 -14.73 -1.29
CA ASN A 122 -4.93 -15.35 -1.50
C ASN A 122 -4.29 -15.84 -0.19
N TRP A 123 -4.40 -15.10 0.91
CA TRP A 123 -3.92 -15.55 2.22
C TRP A 123 -4.74 -16.68 2.80
N TYR A 124 -6.06 -16.69 2.59
CA TYR A 124 -6.92 -17.80 2.99
C TYR A 124 -6.48 -19.10 2.30
N ILE A 125 -6.25 -19.09 0.99
CA ILE A 125 -5.78 -20.26 0.24
C ILE A 125 -4.43 -20.77 0.76
N LYS A 126 -3.50 -19.86 1.10
CA LYS A 126 -2.15 -20.23 1.53
C LYS A 126 -2.05 -20.61 3.01
N TYR A 127 -2.87 -20.00 3.86
CA TYR A 127 -2.65 -19.97 5.30
C TYR A 127 -3.90 -20.14 6.15
N GLY A 128 -5.09 -20.30 5.55
CA GLY A 128 -6.36 -20.42 6.28
C GLY A 128 -6.43 -21.65 7.20
N GLU A 129 -5.78 -22.75 6.81
CA GLU A 129 -5.66 -23.93 7.67
C GLU A 129 -4.75 -23.70 8.89
N ILE A 130 -3.82 -22.76 8.79
CA ILE A 130 -2.80 -22.47 9.82
C ILE A 130 -3.29 -21.39 10.78
N TYR A 131 -3.89 -20.31 10.25
CA TYR A 131 -4.35 -19.18 11.04
C TYR A 131 -5.87 -19.05 10.95
N ARG A 132 -6.55 -19.57 11.97
CA ARG A 132 -8.00 -19.59 12.08
C ARG A 132 -8.66 -18.22 11.86
N GLN A 133 -8.00 -17.13 12.28
CA GLN A 133 -8.50 -15.76 12.15
C GLN A 133 -8.68 -15.34 10.69
N ILE A 134 -7.82 -15.83 9.78
CA ILE A 134 -7.94 -15.59 8.34
C ILE A 134 -9.18 -16.29 7.81
N SER A 135 -9.39 -17.55 8.17
CA SER A 135 -10.56 -18.34 7.74
C SER A 135 -11.87 -17.73 8.24
N ILE A 136 -11.97 -17.41 9.54
CA ILE A 136 -13.16 -16.75 10.11
C ILE A 136 -13.47 -15.45 9.36
N SER A 137 -12.44 -14.66 9.05
CA SER A 137 -12.63 -13.38 8.38
C SER A 137 -12.98 -13.55 6.90
N PHE A 138 -12.45 -14.58 6.24
CA PHE A 138 -12.81 -14.93 4.88
C PHE A 138 -14.28 -15.36 4.80
N ASP A 139 -14.72 -16.27 5.68
CA ASP A 139 -16.10 -16.73 5.78
C ASP A 139 -17.05 -15.55 6.05
N PHE A 140 -16.71 -14.68 7.00
CA PHE A 140 -17.47 -13.45 7.25
C PHE A 140 -17.62 -12.58 5.99
N LEU A 141 -16.55 -12.42 5.21
CA LEU A 141 -16.60 -11.61 3.98
C LEU A 141 -17.46 -12.25 2.89
N MET A 142 -17.48 -13.58 2.80
CA MET A 142 -18.36 -14.34 1.91
C MET A 142 -19.82 -14.22 2.35
N ASP A 143 -20.12 -14.51 3.61
CA ASP A 143 -21.48 -14.53 4.17
C ASP A 143 -22.18 -13.17 4.09
N ASN A 144 -21.42 -12.09 4.16
CA ASN A 144 -21.94 -10.72 4.09
C ASN A 144 -21.87 -10.12 2.66
N GLY A 145 -21.55 -10.92 1.64
CA GLY A 145 -21.56 -10.50 0.23
C GLY A 145 -20.46 -9.48 -0.13
N TYR A 146 -19.40 -9.40 0.67
CA TYR A 146 -18.20 -8.63 0.31
C TYR A 146 -17.35 -9.37 -0.73
N MET A 147 -17.47 -10.71 -0.76
CA MET A 147 -16.83 -11.60 -1.71
C MET A 147 -17.85 -12.55 -2.31
N ASN A 148 -17.73 -12.81 -3.61
CA ASN A 148 -18.53 -13.80 -4.32
C ASN A 148 -17.56 -14.73 -5.06
N ASP A 149 -17.84 -16.04 -5.08
CA ASP A 149 -16.98 -17.05 -5.73
C ASP A 149 -16.71 -16.75 -7.22
N ASN A 150 -17.69 -16.14 -7.89
CA ASN A 150 -17.65 -15.82 -9.31
C ASN A 150 -17.21 -14.36 -9.61
N GLN A 151 -16.98 -13.52 -8.59
CA GLN A 151 -16.75 -12.07 -8.79
C GLN A 151 -15.64 -11.46 -7.92
N THR A 152 -14.58 -12.21 -7.60
CA THR A 152 -13.30 -11.53 -7.29
C THR A 152 -12.77 -10.95 -8.61
N SER A 153 -13.38 -9.86 -9.07
CA SER A 153 -13.30 -9.29 -10.43
C SER A 153 -11.90 -8.87 -10.88
N SER A 154 -10.90 -8.98 -10.01
CA SER A 154 -9.50 -8.85 -10.38
C SER A 154 -8.68 -9.80 -9.52
N SER A 155 -7.92 -10.68 -10.16
CA SER A 155 -6.89 -11.46 -9.46
C SER A 155 -5.84 -10.52 -8.87
N LEU A 156 -5.14 -10.99 -7.84
CA LEU A 156 -4.05 -10.23 -7.21
C LEU A 156 -2.97 -9.83 -8.24
N SER A 157 -2.70 -10.72 -9.20
CA SER A 157 -1.79 -10.46 -10.32
C SER A 157 -2.27 -9.35 -11.26
N SER A 158 -3.56 -9.32 -11.60
CA SER A 158 -4.14 -8.25 -12.43
C SER A 158 -4.07 -6.89 -11.72
N ILE A 159 -4.30 -6.86 -10.40
CA ILE A 159 -4.17 -5.63 -9.60
C ILE A 159 -2.73 -5.11 -9.62
N HIS A 160 -1.73 -5.98 -9.47
CA HIS A 160 -0.33 -5.59 -9.56
C HIS A 160 0.02 -5.07 -10.96
N ALA A 161 -0.47 -5.71 -12.02
CA ALA A 161 -0.28 -5.23 -13.40
C ALA A 161 -0.92 -3.85 -13.64
N ASP A 162 -2.12 -3.62 -13.13
CA ASP A 162 -2.80 -2.33 -13.22
C ASP A 162 -2.04 -1.21 -12.49
N ASN A 163 -1.42 -1.52 -11.35
CA ASN A 163 -0.58 -0.57 -10.63
C ASN A 163 0.67 -0.19 -11.43
N ILE A 164 1.29 -1.16 -12.10
CA ILE A 164 2.41 -0.94 -13.04
C ILE A 164 1.98 -0.01 -14.17
N ASN A 165 0.85 -0.29 -14.81
CA ASN A 165 0.32 0.53 -15.90
C ASN A 165 0.03 1.98 -15.45
N LYS A 166 -0.57 2.15 -14.25
CA LYS A 166 -0.85 3.48 -13.68
C LYS A 166 0.42 4.24 -13.30
N ALA A 167 1.42 3.56 -12.74
CA ALA A 167 2.71 4.18 -12.44
C ALA A 167 3.39 4.69 -13.71
N ASN A 168 3.44 3.87 -14.76
CA ASN A 168 4.02 4.26 -16.06
C ASN A 168 3.28 5.44 -16.70
N LYS A 169 1.93 5.46 -16.64
CA LYS A 169 1.13 6.60 -17.12
C LYS A 169 1.42 7.88 -16.35
N SER A 170 1.63 7.80 -15.04
CA SER A 170 1.97 8.95 -14.20
C SER A 170 3.34 9.52 -14.57
N VAL A 171 4.35 8.67 -14.77
CA VAL A 171 5.70 9.07 -15.22
C VAL A 171 5.64 9.73 -16.58
N ASN A 172 4.96 9.11 -17.56
CA ASN A 172 4.85 9.68 -18.92
C ASN A 172 4.13 11.03 -18.92
N SER A 173 3.09 11.20 -18.10
CA SER A 173 2.39 12.49 -17.93
C SER A 173 3.30 13.57 -17.33
N PHE A 174 4.15 13.18 -16.38
CA PHE A 174 5.12 14.09 -15.76
C PHE A 174 6.22 14.51 -16.75
N LEU A 175 6.73 13.57 -17.55
CA LEU A 175 7.67 13.84 -18.63
C LEU A 175 7.07 14.79 -19.67
N PHE A 176 5.83 14.53 -20.13
CA PHE A 176 5.14 15.43 -21.06
C PHE A 176 4.98 16.86 -20.52
N LYS A 177 4.73 17.00 -19.21
CA LYS A 177 4.66 18.32 -18.56
C LYS A 177 6.03 19.00 -18.48
N ILE A 178 7.10 18.26 -18.17
CA ILE A 178 8.47 18.79 -18.19
C ILE A 178 8.83 19.26 -19.60
N ASP A 179 8.54 18.45 -20.62
CA ASP A 179 8.82 18.81 -22.02
C ASP A 179 8.05 20.06 -22.47
N LEU A 180 6.79 20.22 -22.06
CA LEU A 180 6.02 21.45 -22.31
C LEU A 180 6.61 22.67 -21.59
N GLN A 181 7.05 22.51 -20.34
CA GLN A 181 7.62 23.59 -19.53
C GLN A 181 8.98 24.05 -20.08
N ILE A 182 9.80 23.11 -20.56
CA ILE A 182 11.08 23.40 -21.23
C ILE A 182 10.82 24.15 -22.54
N ASN A 183 9.88 23.68 -23.36
CA ASN A 183 9.53 24.33 -24.62
C ASN A 183 9.00 25.77 -24.44
N PHE A 184 8.27 26.06 -23.36
CA PHE A 184 7.84 27.43 -23.03
C PHE A 184 8.99 28.34 -22.57
N CYS A 185 10.01 27.79 -21.91
CA CYS A 185 11.14 28.56 -21.38
C CYS A 185 12.12 28.99 -22.49
N VAL A 186 12.22 28.22 -23.58
CA VAL A 186 13.12 28.51 -24.71
C VAL A 186 12.59 29.64 -25.63
N VAL A 187 11.29 29.88 -25.67
CA VAL A 187 10.67 30.91 -26.53
C VAL A 187 10.75 32.34 -25.94
N GLY A 188 11.22 32.50 -24.70
CA GLY A 188 11.17 33.76 -23.94
C GLY A 188 12.41 34.66 -23.96
N LYS A 189 13.46 34.37 -24.75
CA LYS A 189 14.68 35.21 -24.78
C LYS A 189 15.11 35.49 -26.22
N ASP A 190 14.53 36.54 -26.84
CA ASP A 190 15.18 37.29 -27.92
C ASP A 190 14.37 38.54 -28.28
N LYS A 191 14.53 39.63 -27.52
CA LYS A 191 14.39 41.01 -28.01
C LYS A 191 15.33 41.92 -27.20
N GLY A 192 16.59 42.00 -27.64
CA GLY A 192 17.51 43.06 -27.22
C GLY A 192 17.10 44.42 -27.82
N PRO A 193 17.44 45.54 -27.18
CA PRO A 193 16.98 46.86 -27.62
C PRO A 193 17.80 47.32 -28.84
N THR A 194 17.09 47.69 -29.91
CA THR A 194 17.66 48.36 -31.08
C THR A 194 17.99 49.80 -30.71
N VAL A 195 19.28 50.11 -30.59
CA VAL A 195 19.80 51.47 -30.50
C VAL A 195 19.82 52.08 -31.90
N LYS A 196 19.17 53.22 -32.08
CA LYS A 196 19.50 54.23 -33.09
C LYS A 196 19.40 55.60 -32.45
#